data_AF-A0AA90UG40-F1
#
_entry.id   AF-A0AA90UG40-F1
#
_cell.length_a   1.000
_cell.length_b   1.000
_cell.length_c   1.000
_cell.angle_alpha   90.00
_cell.angle_beta   90.00
_cell.angle_gamma   90.00
#
_symmetry.space_group_name_H-M   'P 1'
#
loop_
_entity.id
_entity.type
_entity.pdbx_description
1 polymer ?
#
loop_
_entity_poly.entity_id
_entity_poly.type
_entity_poly.pdbx_seq_one_letter_code
_entity_poly.pdbx_strand_id
1 'polypeptide(L)'
;MRILISISVLFFYALLLQAKNEVIDHGQFLCSYYYCYSKDTIKNDEKEEDLLFLSIGKNVSKCYSYYTYQSDSLKSTEDGKAKFRALFKEALKREGYMTNSFPHRRMTACVYKNYPQNMMTVTDDLMSQYYEYSDSLGVQNWVVEGDSIKNILGYNCQKATCRFRGRSWTAWFALDVPMSDGPWKFCGLPGLIMEVYDKGRQQYFCIKGLQKDAGTPIVYDVFNRKRIKIDRKAFLKSEYNYFHNQNSIDEATSGISLGLSDEKRNYDLIERE
;
A
#
# COMPACT_ATOMS: atom_id res chain seq x y z
N MET A 1 -20.85 -15.01 23.41
CA MET A 1 -21.69 -13.99 22.76
C MET A 1 -21.16 -13.80 21.35
N ARG A 2 -21.85 -14.38 20.34
CA ARG A 2 -21.39 -14.43 18.94
C ARG A 2 -21.76 -13.12 18.26
N ILE A 3 -20.79 -12.31 17.89
CA ILE A 3 -21.01 -11.11 17.07
C ILE A 3 -21.09 -11.58 15.61
N LEU A 4 -22.32 -11.69 15.11
CA LEU A 4 -22.60 -11.82 13.69
C LEU A 4 -22.22 -10.51 13.01
N ILE A 5 -21.09 -10.48 12.31
CA ILE A 5 -20.79 -9.41 11.36
C ILE A 5 -21.61 -9.69 10.11
N SER A 6 -22.82 -9.13 10.08
CA SER A 6 -23.60 -9.04 8.85
C SER A 6 -22.82 -8.18 7.87
N ILE A 7 -22.22 -8.81 6.85
CA ILE A 7 -21.64 -8.14 5.69
C ILE A 7 -22.84 -7.62 4.87
N SER A 8 -23.36 -6.46 5.27
CA SER A 8 -24.25 -5.67 4.42
C SER A 8 -23.42 -5.17 3.25
N VAL A 9 -23.66 -5.77 2.09
CA VAL A 9 -23.15 -5.35 0.79
C VAL A 9 -23.65 -3.92 0.52
N LEU A 10 -22.89 -2.92 0.96
CA LEU A 10 -23.02 -1.55 0.47
C LEU A 10 -22.47 -1.52 -0.95
N PHE A 11 -23.32 -1.85 -1.91
CA PHE A 11 -23.13 -1.53 -3.33
C PHE A 11 -23.01 -0.01 -3.45
N PHE A 12 -21.79 0.51 -3.39
CA PHE A 12 -21.50 1.87 -3.79
C PHE A 12 -21.62 1.95 -5.31
N TYR A 13 -22.77 2.38 -5.80
CA TYR A 13 -22.86 3.00 -7.13
C TYR A 13 -22.07 4.31 -7.06
N ALA A 14 -20.78 4.25 -7.35
CA ALA A 14 -20.02 5.44 -7.68
C ALA A 14 -20.52 5.91 -9.06
N LEU A 15 -21.26 7.02 -9.08
CA LEU A 15 -21.57 7.75 -10.29
C LEU A 15 -20.24 8.04 -11.03
N LEU A 16 -20.14 7.52 -12.24
CA LEU A 16 -19.06 7.76 -13.20
C LEU A 16 -19.00 9.25 -13.52
N LEU A 17 -18.17 9.99 -12.79
CA LEU A 17 -17.59 11.22 -13.31
C LEU A 17 -16.64 10.82 -14.43
N GLN A 18 -17.02 11.16 -15.67
CA GLN A 18 -16.25 11.00 -16.89
C GLN A 18 -14.94 11.82 -16.81
N ALA A 19 -13.92 11.25 -16.18
CA ALA A 19 -12.60 11.24 -16.79
C ALA A 19 -12.48 9.89 -17.51
N LYS A 20 -12.01 9.87 -18.77
CA LYS A 20 -11.62 8.62 -19.43
C LYS A 20 -10.36 8.12 -18.72
N ASN A 21 -10.51 7.58 -17.52
CA ASN A 21 -9.41 6.94 -16.84
C ASN A 21 -8.99 5.74 -17.70
N GLU A 22 -7.69 5.58 -17.88
CA GLU A 22 -7.15 4.52 -18.72
C GLU A 22 -7.38 3.17 -18.04
N VAL A 23 -8.25 2.35 -18.63
CA VAL A 23 -8.44 0.96 -18.23
C VAL A 23 -7.29 0.16 -18.82
N ILE A 24 -6.41 -0.33 -17.96
CA ILE A 24 -5.17 -1.02 -18.35
C ILE A 24 -5.32 -2.55 -18.32
N ASP A 25 -6.32 -3.06 -17.60
CA ASP A 25 -6.70 -4.48 -17.58
C ASP A 25 -8.08 -4.66 -16.91
N HIS A 26 -8.56 -5.89 -16.81
CA HIS A 26 -9.77 -6.26 -16.05
C HIS A 26 -9.42 -7.35 -15.03
N GLY A 27 -9.88 -7.18 -13.79
CA GLY A 27 -9.55 -8.07 -12.68
C GLY A 27 -10.16 -9.46 -12.85
N GLN A 28 -9.31 -10.47 -12.66
CA GLN A 28 -9.68 -11.88 -12.54
C GLN A 28 -9.75 -12.32 -11.08
N PHE A 29 -8.92 -11.71 -10.23
CA PHE A 29 -8.90 -11.94 -8.80
C PHE A 29 -8.69 -10.63 -8.04
N LEU A 30 -9.28 -10.57 -6.86
CA LEU A 30 -9.03 -9.52 -5.88
C LEU A 30 -8.53 -10.17 -4.59
N CYS A 31 -7.35 -9.75 -4.14
CA CYS A 31 -6.80 -10.19 -2.86
C CYS A 31 -6.79 -9.02 -1.88
N SER A 32 -7.02 -9.31 -0.60
CA SER A 32 -6.84 -8.35 0.48
C SER A 32 -5.71 -8.79 1.39
N TYR A 33 -4.84 -7.86 1.78
CA TYR A 33 -3.69 -8.09 2.64
C TYR A 33 -3.76 -7.15 3.83
N TYR A 34 -3.61 -7.73 5.02
CA TYR A 34 -3.23 -6.97 6.20
C TYR A 34 -1.76 -6.63 6.11
N TYR A 35 -1.45 -5.34 6.16
CA TYR A 35 -0.11 -4.81 6.19
C TYR A 35 0.13 -4.17 7.55
N CYS A 36 1.23 -4.54 8.21
CA CYS A 36 1.65 -3.96 9.48
C CYS A 36 3.10 -3.50 9.36
N TYR A 37 3.36 -2.26 9.78
CA TYR A 37 4.68 -1.65 9.68
C TYR A 37 5.04 -0.81 10.93
N SER A 38 6.32 -0.76 11.24
CA SER A 38 6.84 0.08 12.34
C SER A 38 7.19 1.48 11.82
N LYS A 39 6.70 2.54 12.48
CA LYS A 39 7.07 3.94 12.16
C LYS A 39 8.42 4.35 12.75
N ASP A 40 8.73 3.88 13.95
CA ASP A 40 9.98 4.11 14.64
C ASP A 40 10.61 2.76 14.99
N THR A 41 11.85 2.55 14.54
CA THR A 41 12.59 1.30 14.81
C THR A 41 13.29 1.29 16.16
N ILE A 42 13.36 2.43 16.85
CA ILE A 42 13.88 2.53 18.22
C ILE A 42 12.82 2.08 19.22
N LYS A 43 11.57 2.49 19.00
CA LYS A 43 10.39 2.07 19.78
C LYS A 43 9.61 1.04 18.98
N ASN A 44 10.08 -0.20 18.97
CA ASN A 44 9.49 -1.32 18.21
C ASN A 44 8.03 -1.68 18.60
N ASP A 45 7.43 -0.93 19.53
CA ASP A 45 6.06 -1.08 20.01
C ASP A 45 5.04 -0.21 19.23
N GLU A 46 5.48 0.81 18.49
CA GLU A 46 4.57 1.66 17.69
C GLU A 46 4.39 1.10 16.27
N LYS A 47 3.41 0.19 16.16
CA LYS A 47 2.99 -0.40 14.88
C LYS A 47 1.79 0.30 14.30
N GLU A 48 1.83 0.50 13.00
CA GLU A 48 0.68 0.90 12.21
C GLU A 48 0.20 -0.25 11.35
N GLU A 49 -1.06 -0.12 10.91
CA GLU A 49 -1.74 -1.13 10.13
C GLU A 49 -2.31 -0.49 8.88
N ASP A 50 -2.42 -1.24 7.80
CA ASP A 50 -3.10 -0.88 6.56
C ASP A 50 -3.81 -2.12 5.98
N LEU A 51 -4.81 -1.87 5.15
CA LEU A 51 -5.48 -2.88 4.36
C LEU A 51 -5.14 -2.62 2.90
N LEU A 52 -4.36 -3.52 2.30
CA LEU A 52 -3.96 -3.41 0.91
C LEU A 52 -4.86 -4.30 0.06
N PHE A 53 -5.25 -3.80 -1.10
CA PHE A 53 -5.86 -4.59 -2.15
C PHE A 53 -4.86 -4.85 -3.26
N LEU A 54 -4.90 -6.06 -3.80
CA LEU A 54 -4.18 -6.49 -4.98
C LEU A 54 -5.21 -6.97 -6.00
N SER A 55 -5.47 -6.13 -7.00
CA SER A 55 -6.28 -6.51 -8.17
C SER A 55 -5.37 -7.19 -9.18
N ILE A 56 -5.65 -8.43 -9.55
CA ILE A 56 -4.86 -9.22 -10.50
C ILE A 56 -5.70 -9.40 -11.76
N GLY A 57 -5.26 -8.78 -12.86
CA GLY A 57 -5.82 -8.97 -14.19
C GLY A 57 -5.11 -10.07 -14.97
N LYS A 58 -5.35 -10.12 -16.28
CA LYS A 58 -4.71 -11.11 -17.15
C LYS A 58 -3.22 -10.82 -17.35
N ASN A 59 -2.86 -9.54 -17.46
CA ASN A 59 -1.53 -9.08 -17.77
C ASN A 59 -0.97 -8.18 -16.67
N VAL A 60 -1.80 -7.35 -16.03
CA VAL A 60 -1.39 -6.34 -15.07
C VAL A 60 -1.94 -6.68 -13.68
N SER A 61 -1.18 -6.37 -12.65
CA SER A 61 -1.71 -6.28 -11.30
C SER A 61 -1.49 -4.92 -10.67
N LYS A 62 -2.38 -4.57 -9.74
CA LYS A 62 -2.39 -3.27 -9.06
C LYS A 62 -2.50 -3.49 -7.55
N CYS A 63 -1.49 -3.07 -6.80
CA CYS A 63 -1.51 -3.06 -5.35
C CYS A 63 -1.67 -1.64 -4.79
N TYR A 64 -2.60 -1.42 -3.88
CA TYR A 64 -2.92 -0.10 -3.31
C TYR A 64 -3.57 -0.20 -1.93
N SER A 65 -3.49 0.88 -1.13
CA SER A 65 -4.20 0.97 0.15
C SER A 65 -5.69 1.24 -0.04
N TYR A 66 -6.52 0.44 0.63
CA TYR A 66 -7.97 0.63 0.71
C TYR A 66 -8.32 1.97 1.38
N TYR A 67 -7.65 2.31 2.48
CA TYR A 67 -7.95 3.52 3.25
C TYR A 67 -7.56 4.79 2.49
N THR A 68 -6.41 4.77 1.81
CA THR A 68 -6.02 5.87 0.92
C THR A 68 -7.02 6.02 -0.23
N TYR A 69 -7.41 4.93 -0.88
CA TYR A 69 -8.41 4.96 -1.95
C TYR A 69 -9.77 5.52 -1.47
N GLN A 70 -10.24 5.10 -0.29
CA GLN A 70 -11.48 5.58 0.30
C GLN A 70 -11.39 7.09 0.63
N SER A 71 -10.29 7.54 1.23
CA SER A 71 -10.07 8.94 1.58
C SER A 71 -10.02 9.83 0.32
N ASP A 72 -9.32 9.37 -0.71
CA ASP A 72 -9.18 10.09 -1.99
C ASP A 72 -10.51 10.13 -2.75
N SER A 73 -11.25 9.02 -2.76
CA SER A 73 -12.61 8.95 -3.33
C SER A 73 -13.57 9.89 -2.62
N LEU A 74 -13.56 9.91 -1.27
CA LEU A 74 -14.38 10.83 -0.50
C LEU A 74 -14.03 12.30 -0.81
N LYS A 75 -12.78 12.63 -1.08
CA LYS A 75 -12.35 14.01 -1.38
C LYS A 75 -12.50 14.41 -2.85
N SER A 76 -12.96 13.50 -3.72
CA SER A 76 -13.08 13.76 -5.16
C SER A 76 -14.22 14.70 -5.54
N THR A 77 -15.24 14.84 -4.69
CA THR A 77 -16.40 15.72 -4.90
C THR A 77 -16.47 16.82 -3.84
N GLU A 78 -17.15 17.94 -4.13
CA GLU A 78 -17.25 19.04 -3.15
C GLU A 78 -18.06 18.64 -1.92
N ASP A 79 -19.17 17.91 -2.11
CA ASP A 79 -19.94 17.31 -1.01
C ASP A 79 -19.11 16.36 -0.16
N GLY A 80 -18.29 15.54 -0.81
CA GLY A 80 -17.42 14.61 -0.13
C GLY A 80 -16.31 15.30 0.67
N LYS A 81 -15.72 16.39 0.15
CA LYS A 81 -14.81 17.27 0.92
C LYS A 81 -15.51 17.90 2.11
N ALA A 82 -16.76 18.35 1.97
CA ALA A 82 -17.54 18.90 3.08
C ALA A 82 -17.77 17.85 4.17
N LYS A 83 -18.15 16.62 3.79
CA LYS A 83 -18.27 15.48 4.72
C LYS A 83 -16.94 15.16 5.41
N PHE A 84 -15.84 15.13 4.66
CA PHE A 84 -14.51 14.94 5.22
C PHE A 84 -14.16 16.00 6.28
N ARG A 85 -14.39 17.28 5.97
CA ARG A 85 -14.16 18.39 6.92
C ARG A 85 -15.02 18.25 8.18
N ALA A 86 -16.27 17.81 8.04
CA ALA A 86 -17.17 17.59 9.17
C ALA A 86 -16.66 16.45 10.07
N LEU A 87 -16.30 15.30 9.49
CA LEU A 87 -15.73 14.17 10.23
C LEU A 87 -14.43 14.55 10.93
N PHE A 88 -13.54 15.27 10.27
CA PHE A 88 -12.30 15.76 10.86
C PHE A 88 -12.57 16.71 12.04
N LYS A 89 -13.50 17.67 11.89
CA LYS A 89 -13.86 18.61 12.95
C LYS A 89 -14.48 17.90 14.16
N GLU A 90 -15.29 16.88 13.93
CA GLU A 90 -15.88 16.06 15.01
C GLU A 90 -14.80 15.26 15.75
N ALA A 91 -13.91 14.61 15.02
CA ALA A 91 -12.78 13.86 15.56
C ALA A 91 -11.86 14.76 16.41
N LEU A 92 -11.50 15.95 15.89
CA LEU A 92 -10.70 16.95 16.60
C LEU A 92 -11.38 17.41 17.91
N LYS A 93 -12.70 17.61 17.90
CA LYS A 93 -13.45 17.98 19.11
C LYS A 93 -13.45 16.87 20.16
N ARG A 94 -13.50 15.60 19.72
CA ARG A 94 -13.61 14.44 20.62
C ARG A 94 -12.26 14.05 21.22
N GLU A 95 -11.19 14.10 20.43
CA GLU A 95 -9.89 13.50 20.76
C GLU A 95 -8.71 14.51 20.74
N GLY A 96 -8.96 15.76 20.36
CA GLY A 96 -7.91 16.77 20.23
C GLY A 96 -7.03 16.56 18.99
N TYR A 97 -5.87 17.23 18.96
CA TYR A 97 -4.98 17.31 17.79
C TYR A 97 -4.38 15.95 17.37
N MET A 98 -4.37 14.96 18.27
CA MET A 98 -3.84 13.60 18.01
C MET A 98 -4.92 12.62 17.55
N THR A 99 -6.05 13.10 17.05
CA THR A 99 -7.14 12.24 16.60
C THR A 99 -6.74 11.36 15.41
N ASN A 100 -7.15 10.09 15.45
CA ASN A 100 -7.00 9.16 14.33
C ASN A 100 -8.35 8.55 13.88
N SER A 101 -9.46 9.04 14.47
CA SER A 101 -10.81 8.50 14.29
C SER A 101 -11.58 9.13 13.13
N PHE A 102 -10.90 9.39 12.03
CA PHE A 102 -11.49 9.88 10.79
C PHE A 102 -10.81 9.21 9.58
N PRO A 103 -11.46 9.19 8.39
CA PRO A 103 -10.85 8.57 7.21
C PRO A 103 -9.52 9.27 6.86
N HIS A 104 -8.39 8.60 7.03
CA HIS A 104 -7.08 9.16 6.71
C HIS A 104 -6.34 8.25 5.73
N ARG A 105 -5.41 8.85 4.98
CA ARG A 105 -4.55 8.12 4.04
C ARG A 105 -3.52 7.35 4.85
N ARG A 106 -3.19 6.15 4.38
CA ARG A 106 -2.15 5.28 4.96
C ARG A 106 -1.04 5.12 3.94
N MET A 107 -0.71 3.91 3.49
CA MET A 107 0.22 3.77 2.36
C MET A 107 -0.34 4.51 1.14
N THR A 108 0.47 5.39 0.61
CA THR A 108 0.13 6.26 -0.51
C THR A 108 0.56 5.68 -1.85
N ALA A 109 1.61 4.84 -1.82
CA ALA A 109 2.10 4.10 -2.96
C ALA A 109 1.01 3.25 -3.62
N CYS A 110 0.88 3.37 -4.93
CA CYS A 110 0.15 2.46 -5.79
C CYS A 110 1.14 1.80 -6.75
N VAL A 111 1.21 0.48 -6.72
CA VAL A 111 2.15 -0.32 -7.50
C VAL A 111 1.40 -1.03 -8.64
N TYR A 112 1.81 -0.76 -9.87
CA TYR A 112 1.31 -1.40 -11.07
C TYR A 112 2.42 -2.32 -11.62
N LYS A 113 2.18 -3.62 -11.66
CA LYS A 113 3.15 -4.61 -12.14
C LYS A 113 2.82 -5.01 -13.57
N ASN A 114 3.87 -5.19 -14.37
CA ASN A 114 3.76 -5.47 -15.81
C ASN A 114 3.01 -4.35 -16.58
N TYR A 115 3.12 -3.11 -16.09
CA TYR A 115 2.56 -1.92 -16.72
C TYR A 115 3.59 -0.78 -16.73
N PRO A 116 4.13 -0.38 -17.91
CA PRO A 116 4.00 -1.08 -19.19
C PRO A 116 4.61 -2.48 -19.15
N GLN A 117 4.41 -3.30 -20.18
CA GLN A 117 4.87 -4.69 -20.21
C GLN A 117 6.35 -4.82 -19.80
N ASN A 118 6.65 -5.80 -18.94
CA ASN A 118 7.94 -6.10 -18.32
C ASN A 118 8.49 -5.02 -17.37
N MET A 119 7.72 -3.98 -17.06
CA MET A 119 8.08 -2.92 -16.13
C MET A 119 7.12 -2.85 -14.95
N MET A 120 7.55 -2.19 -13.89
CA MET A 120 6.72 -1.80 -12.77
C MET A 120 6.58 -0.28 -12.78
N THR A 121 5.35 0.23 -12.69
CA THR A 121 5.10 1.65 -12.45
C THR A 121 4.67 1.84 -11.02
N VAL A 122 5.29 2.76 -10.30
CA VAL A 122 4.90 3.13 -8.95
C VAL A 122 4.50 4.57 -8.95
N THR A 123 3.36 4.85 -8.33
CA THR A 123 2.92 6.21 -8.09
C THR A 123 2.78 6.43 -6.60
N ASP A 124 3.16 7.62 -6.14
CA ASP A 124 3.18 7.94 -4.72
C ASP A 124 2.91 9.44 -4.51
N ASP A 125 2.81 9.88 -3.26
CA ASP A 125 2.87 11.29 -2.92
C ASP A 125 3.83 11.57 -1.78
N LEU A 126 4.42 12.76 -1.87
CA LEU A 126 5.30 13.28 -0.86
C LEU A 126 5.12 14.80 -0.84
N MET A 127 4.92 15.38 0.35
CA MET A 127 4.76 16.83 0.52
C MET A 127 3.67 17.44 -0.37
N SER A 128 2.49 16.80 -0.43
CA SER A 128 1.35 17.22 -1.27
C SER A 128 1.62 17.25 -2.79
N GLN A 129 2.74 16.69 -3.24
CA GLN A 129 3.04 16.50 -4.65
C GLN A 129 2.92 15.02 -5.02
N TYR A 130 2.44 14.75 -6.23
CA TYR A 130 2.29 13.38 -6.73
C TYR A 130 3.46 13.03 -7.63
N TYR A 131 4.06 11.88 -7.36
CA TYR A 131 5.22 11.38 -8.10
C TYR A 131 4.86 10.09 -8.85
N GLU A 132 5.66 9.82 -9.87
CA GLU A 132 5.63 8.60 -10.65
C GLU A 132 7.07 8.20 -10.99
N TYR A 133 7.40 6.93 -10.80
CA TYR A 133 8.67 6.37 -11.24
C TYR A 133 8.47 4.97 -11.80
N SER A 134 9.34 4.59 -12.73
CA SER A 134 9.41 3.22 -13.25
C SER A 134 10.45 2.42 -12.46
N ASP A 135 10.20 1.12 -12.32
CA ASP A 135 11.04 0.17 -11.63
C ASP A 135 11.11 -1.16 -12.39
N SER A 136 12.13 -1.97 -12.08
CA SER A 136 12.31 -3.29 -12.69
C SER A 136 11.33 -4.30 -12.11
N LEU A 137 10.72 -5.12 -12.96
CA LEU A 137 9.80 -6.18 -12.57
C LEU A 137 10.56 -7.49 -12.27
N GLY A 138 10.16 -8.22 -11.22
CA GLY A 138 10.63 -9.59 -10.99
C GLY A 138 12.10 -9.73 -10.62
N VAL A 139 12.73 -8.69 -10.06
CA VAL A 139 14.15 -8.73 -9.66
C VAL A 139 14.41 -9.49 -8.36
N GLN A 140 13.38 -10.08 -7.75
CA GLN A 140 13.51 -10.86 -6.53
C GLN A 140 14.07 -12.26 -6.85
N ASN A 141 15.32 -12.50 -6.48
CA ASN A 141 15.95 -13.82 -6.58
C ASN A 141 15.51 -14.69 -5.40
N TRP A 142 14.35 -15.33 -5.52
CA TRP A 142 13.80 -16.21 -4.49
C TRP A 142 14.52 -17.56 -4.42
N VAL A 143 14.85 -17.98 -3.20
CA VAL A 143 15.31 -19.32 -2.88
C VAL A 143 14.17 -20.05 -2.20
N VAL A 144 13.62 -21.06 -2.87
CA VAL A 144 12.51 -21.88 -2.34
C VAL A 144 13.06 -22.92 -1.38
N GLU A 145 12.47 -23.01 -0.19
CA GLU A 145 12.78 -23.97 0.86
C GLU A 145 11.64 -25.00 0.96
N GLY A 146 11.78 -26.12 0.24
CA GLY A 146 10.69 -27.09 0.00
C GLY A 146 10.17 -27.84 1.23
N ASP A 147 10.96 -27.95 2.29
CA ASP A 147 10.59 -28.77 3.47
C ASP A 147 9.68 -28.03 4.46
N SER A 148 9.51 -26.72 4.28
CA SER A 148 8.70 -25.88 5.17
C SER A 148 7.30 -25.70 4.61
N ILE A 149 6.28 -26.20 5.32
CA ILE A 149 4.87 -26.06 4.96
C ILE A 149 4.15 -25.23 6.03
N LYS A 150 3.39 -24.22 5.60
CA LYS A 150 2.48 -23.44 6.45
C LYS A 150 1.11 -23.37 5.80
N ASN A 151 0.05 -23.60 6.58
CA ASN A 151 -1.32 -23.39 6.08
C ASN A 151 -1.74 -21.93 6.26
N ILE A 152 -2.17 -21.28 5.17
CA ILE A 152 -2.68 -19.90 5.18
C ILE A 152 -3.96 -19.84 4.35
N LEU A 153 -5.07 -19.40 4.96
CA LEU A 153 -6.41 -19.40 4.36
C LEU A 153 -6.81 -20.76 3.75
N GLY A 154 -6.36 -21.88 4.34
CA GLY A 154 -6.65 -23.22 3.85
C GLY A 154 -5.67 -23.73 2.78
N TYR A 155 -4.76 -22.91 2.27
CA TYR A 155 -3.77 -23.30 1.25
C TYR A 155 -2.45 -23.74 1.89
N ASN A 156 -1.85 -24.80 1.34
CA ASN A 156 -0.51 -25.22 1.71
C ASN A 156 0.52 -24.31 1.05
N CYS A 157 1.27 -23.59 1.87
CA CYS A 157 2.26 -22.62 1.41
C CYS A 157 3.67 -23.14 1.64
N GLN A 158 4.53 -22.96 0.63
CA GLN A 158 5.97 -23.21 0.73
C GLN A 158 6.70 -21.93 1.11
N LYS A 159 7.82 -22.10 1.81
CA LYS A 159 8.66 -20.98 2.21
C LYS A 159 9.63 -20.61 1.07
N ALA A 160 9.88 -19.33 0.90
CA ALA A 160 10.96 -18.82 0.10
C ALA A 160 11.64 -17.63 0.79
N THR A 161 12.92 -17.42 0.51
CA THR A 161 13.67 -16.28 1.03
C THR A 161 14.37 -15.52 -0.09
N CYS A 162 14.53 -14.20 0.07
CA CYS A 162 15.35 -13.41 -0.85
C CYS A 162 15.95 -12.19 -0.13
N ARG A 163 16.95 -11.58 -0.76
CA ARG A 163 17.42 -10.24 -0.42
C ARG A 163 16.88 -9.28 -1.48
N PHE A 164 16.09 -8.30 -1.04
CA PHE A 164 15.45 -7.34 -1.93
C PHE A 164 15.36 -5.97 -1.25
N ARG A 165 15.80 -4.92 -1.95
CA ARG A 165 15.77 -3.51 -1.49
C ARG A 165 16.46 -3.30 -0.15
N GLY A 166 17.64 -3.89 0.03
CA GLY A 166 18.42 -3.80 1.27
C GLY A 166 17.82 -4.52 2.49
N ARG A 167 16.78 -5.35 2.31
CA ARG A 167 16.18 -6.18 3.37
C ARG A 167 16.24 -7.67 3.03
N SER A 168 16.25 -8.50 4.07
CA SER A 168 16.09 -9.95 3.96
C SER A 168 14.63 -10.32 4.22
N TRP A 169 14.00 -10.95 3.23
CA TRP A 169 12.57 -11.29 3.24
C TRP A 169 12.37 -12.80 3.36
N THR A 170 11.33 -13.18 4.10
CA THR A 170 10.73 -14.51 4.06
C THR A 170 9.33 -14.38 3.50
N ALA A 171 9.02 -15.16 2.48
CA ALA A 171 7.70 -15.26 1.87
C ALA A 171 7.15 -16.69 2.02
N TRP A 172 5.84 -16.80 2.11
CA TRP A 172 5.08 -18.03 2.04
C TRP A 172 4.14 -17.94 0.84
N PHE A 173 4.23 -18.87 -0.10
CA PHE A 173 3.47 -18.84 -1.35
C PHE A 173 2.71 -20.15 -1.60
N ALA A 174 1.54 -20.06 -2.22
CA ALA A 174 0.67 -21.20 -2.50
C ALA A 174 0.76 -21.60 -3.98
N LEU A 175 1.25 -22.82 -4.26
CA LEU A 175 1.32 -23.39 -5.62
C LEU A 175 -0.07 -23.66 -6.22
N ASP A 176 -1.05 -23.98 -5.37
CA ASP A 176 -2.45 -24.20 -5.76
C ASP A 176 -3.12 -22.95 -6.34
N VAL A 177 -2.50 -21.78 -6.13
CA VAL A 177 -2.89 -20.49 -6.69
C VAL A 177 -1.76 -20.03 -7.61
N PRO A 178 -1.67 -20.54 -8.87
CA PRO A 178 -0.51 -20.39 -9.76
C PRO A 178 -0.43 -19.00 -10.40
N MET A 179 -0.41 -17.97 -9.57
CA MET A 179 -0.28 -16.56 -9.94
C MET A 179 1.03 -16.03 -9.38
N SER A 180 1.95 -15.59 -10.24
CA SER A 180 3.25 -15.06 -9.82
C SER A 180 3.16 -13.62 -9.32
N ASP A 181 2.46 -13.41 -8.20
CA ASP A 181 2.15 -12.09 -7.67
C ASP A 181 2.14 -12.05 -6.13
N GLY A 182 1.96 -10.86 -5.57
CA GLY A 182 2.00 -10.62 -4.13
C GLY A 182 1.72 -9.15 -3.75
N PRO A 183 1.69 -8.83 -2.45
CA PRO A 183 1.48 -7.46 -2.00
C PRO A 183 2.68 -6.58 -2.37
N TRP A 184 2.45 -5.26 -2.42
CA TRP A 184 3.48 -4.26 -2.71
C TRP A 184 4.23 -4.57 -4.02
N LYS A 185 5.57 -4.65 -3.99
CA LYS A 185 6.44 -4.91 -5.15
C LYS A 185 6.79 -6.38 -5.36
N PHE A 186 6.34 -7.29 -4.48
CA PHE A 186 6.76 -8.70 -4.54
C PHE A 186 6.06 -9.47 -5.65
N CYS A 187 6.83 -10.21 -6.46
CA CYS A 187 6.37 -11.16 -7.46
C CYS A 187 7.48 -12.20 -7.73
N GLY A 188 7.32 -13.06 -8.74
CA GLY A 188 8.40 -13.95 -9.22
C GLY A 188 8.44 -15.35 -8.61
N LEU A 189 7.56 -15.66 -7.64
CA LEU A 189 7.35 -17.03 -7.17
C LEU A 189 6.33 -17.76 -8.07
N PRO A 190 6.36 -19.10 -8.16
CA PRO A 190 5.45 -19.86 -9.05
C PRO A 190 3.99 -19.90 -8.56
N GLY A 191 3.68 -19.26 -7.43
CA GLY A 191 2.34 -19.14 -6.90
C GLY A 191 2.17 -17.86 -6.08
N LEU A 192 0.93 -17.58 -5.66
CA LEU A 192 0.58 -16.33 -5.00
C LEU A 192 1.29 -16.23 -3.64
N ILE A 193 1.94 -15.09 -3.38
CA ILE A 193 2.53 -14.79 -2.08
C ILE A 193 1.40 -14.54 -1.08
N MET A 194 1.21 -15.46 -0.15
CA MET A 194 0.17 -15.42 0.88
C MET A 194 0.62 -14.63 2.11
N GLU A 195 1.91 -14.66 2.42
CA GLU A 195 2.50 -13.90 3.52
C GLU A 195 3.94 -13.52 3.14
N VAL A 196 4.38 -12.33 3.49
CA VAL A 196 5.78 -11.90 3.31
C VAL A 196 6.16 -10.92 4.40
N TYR A 197 7.34 -11.11 4.97
CA TYR A 197 7.86 -10.27 6.04
C TYR A 197 9.37 -10.17 6.02
N ASP A 198 9.90 -9.05 6.49
CA ASP A 198 11.33 -8.87 6.63
C ASP A 198 11.85 -9.55 7.89
N LYS A 199 13.17 -9.76 7.99
CA LYS A 199 13.81 -10.45 9.12
C LYS A 199 13.42 -9.88 10.49
N GLY A 200 13.23 -8.56 10.58
CA GLY A 200 12.83 -7.87 11.80
C GLY A 200 11.31 -7.86 12.07
N ARG A 201 10.49 -8.32 11.12
CA ARG A 201 9.02 -8.14 11.10
C ARG A 201 8.59 -6.69 11.29
N GLN A 202 9.45 -5.76 10.86
CA GLN A 202 9.16 -4.34 10.75
C GLN A 202 8.21 -4.07 9.59
N GLN A 203 8.21 -4.96 8.60
CA GLN A 203 7.35 -4.94 7.43
C GLN A 203 6.69 -6.31 7.32
N TYR A 204 5.39 -6.39 7.52
CA TYR A 204 4.64 -7.64 7.56
C TYR A 204 3.38 -7.56 6.73
N PHE A 205 3.25 -8.44 5.74
CA PHE A 205 2.09 -8.56 4.87
C PHE A 205 1.50 -9.96 5.00
N CYS A 206 0.19 -10.06 5.18
CA CYS A 206 -0.51 -11.34 5.30
C CYS A 206 -1.87 -11.26 4.64
N ILE A 207 -2.15 -12.18 3.71
CA ILE A 207 -3.41 -12.25 3.00
C ILE A 207 -4.57 -12.51 3.98
N LYS A 208 -5.68 -11.82 3.77
CA LYS A 208 -6.91 -11.91 4.55
C LYS A 208 -8.10 -12.37 3.71
N GLY A 209 -8.02 -12.20 2.40
CA GLY A 209 -9.06 -12.65 1.48
C GLY A 209 -8.51 -12.85 0.07
N LEU A 210 -9.07 -13.85 -0.60
CA LEU A 210 -8.84 -14.15 -2.01
C LEU A 210 -10.20 -14.45 -2.62
N GLN A 211 -10.60 -13.68 -3.62
CA GLN A 211 -11.86 -13.87 -4.33
C GLN A 211 -11.67 -13.75 -5.83
N LYS A 212 -12.50 -14.47 -6.58
CA LYS A 212 -12.63 -14.21 -8.03
C LYS A 212 -13.23 -12.83 -8.23
N ASP A 213 -12.72 -12.12 -9.22
CA ASP A 213 -13.24 -10.84 -9.65
C ASP A 213 -13.92 -11.02 -11.01
N ALA A 214 -15.07 -10.36 -11.18
CA ALA A 214 -15.92 -10.49 -12.35
C ALA A 214 -15.56 -9.46 -13.43
N GLY A 215 -14.27 -9.19 -13.62
CA GLY A 215 -13.79 -8.22 -14.60
C GLY A 215 -13.89 -6.77 -14.15
N THR A 216 -13.72 -6.46 -12.87
CA THR A 216 -13.68 -5.05 -12.42
C THR A 216 -12.53 -4.34 -13.15
N PRO A 217 -12.75 -3.14 -13.73
CA PRO A 217 -11.70 -2.42 -14.45
C PRO A 217 -10.50 -2.11 -13.55
N ILE A 218 -9.31 -2.54 -13.97
CA ILE A 218 -8.05 -2.09 -13.39
C ILE A 218 -7.69 -0.79 -14.09
N VAL A 219 -7.72 0.29 -13.33
CA VAL A 219 -7.59 1.65 -13.85
C VAL A 219 -6.27 2.26 -13.43
N TYR A 220 -5.54 2.80 -14.40
CA TYR A 220 -4.41 3.69 -14.16
C TYR A 220 -4.91 5.08 -13.76
N ASP A 221 -4.33 5.61 -12.68
CA ASP A 221 -4.57 6.96 -12.19
C ASP A 221 -6.05 7.38 -12.07
N VAL A 222 -6.79 6.69 -11.18
CA VAL A 222 -8.23 6.90 -10.94
C VAL A 222 -8.61 8.37 -10.68
N PHE A 223 -7.70 9.15 -10.10
CA PHE A 223 -7.93 10.53 -9.67
C PHE A 223 -7.34 11.58 -10.62
N ASN A 224 -6.80 11.16 -11.78
CA ASN A 224 -6.22 12.03 -12.82
C ASN A 224 -5.27 13.10 -12.25
N ARG A 225 -4.32 12.66 -11.42
CA ARG A 225 -3.40 13.54 -10.69
C ARG A 225 -2.26 13.94 -11.62
N LYS A 226 -1.90 15.22 -11.63
CA LYS A 226 -0.68 15.65 -12.33
C LYS A 226 0.55 15.12 -11.57
N ARG A 227 1.33 14.23 -12.21
CA ARG A 227 2.49 13.56 -11.60
C ARG A 227 3.81 14.12 -12.12
N ILE A 228 4.76 14.24 -11.20
CA ILE A 228 6.16 14.55 -11.49
C ILE A 228 6.89 13.23 -11.70
N LYS A 229 7.43 13.04 -12.91
CA LYS A 229 8.27 11.88 -13.20
C LYS A 229 9.62 12.04 -12.51
N ILE A 230 10.05 11.01 -11.82
CA ILE A 230 11.29 11.00 -11.04
C ILE A 230 11.97 9.63 -11.14
N ASP A 231 13.29 9.58 -10.94
CA ASP A 231 13.99 8.31 -10.75
C ASP A 231 13.67 7.69 -9.38
N ARG A 232 13.60 6.36 -9.30
CA ARG A 232 13.31 5.64 -8.04
C ARG A 232 14.25 6.06 -6.91
N LYS A 233 15.57 6.08 -7.14
CA LYS A 233 16.54 6.41 -6.09
C LYS A 233 16.45 7.88 -5.69
N ALA A 234 16.16 8.76 -6.64
CA ALA A 234 15.91 10.17 -6.34
C ALA A 234 14.64 10.33 -5.47
N PHE A 235 13.56 9.61 -5.76
CA PHE A 235 12.36 9.61 -4.93
C PHE A 235 12.64 9.10 -3.51
N LEU A 236 13.30 7.94 -3.38
CA LEU A 236 13.68 7.38 -2.07
C LEU A 236 14.57 8.33 -1.26
N LYS A 237 15.47 9.08 -1.92
CA LYS A 237 16.27 10.12 -1.27
C LYS A 237 15.40 11.27 -0.75
N SER A 238 14.42 11.72 -1.54
CA SER A 238 13.46 12.75 -1.10
C SER A 238 12.62 12.27 0.08
N GLU A 239 12.16 11.03 0.04
CA GLU A 239 11.40 10.39 1.13
C GLU A 239 12.24 10.28 2.41
N TYR A 240 13.48 9.79 2.29
CA TYR A 240 14.44 9.72 3.40
C TYR A 240 14.67 11.10 4.04
N ASN A 241 14.93 12.12 3.22
CA ASN A 241 15.17 13.48 3.68
C ASN A 241 13.94 14.07 4.39
N TYR A 242 12.75 13.79 3.87
CA TYR A 242 11.51 14.25 4.49
C TYR A 242 11.33 13.64 5.89
N PHE A 243 11.42 12.31 6.01
CA PHE A 243 11.19 11.65 7.30
C PHE A 243 12.26 11.95 8.37
N HIS A 244 13.49 12.29 7.96
CA HIS A 244 14.56 12.68 8.89
C HIS A 244 14.50 14.15 9.31
N ASN A 245 13.80 15.01 8.57
CA ASN A 245 13.72 16.45 8.83
C ASN A 245 12.26 16.94 8.87
N GLN A 246 11.33 16.06 9.27
CA GLN A 246 9.91 16.28 9.06
C GLN A 246 9.41 17.55 9.76
N ASN A 247 9.75 17.76 11.04
CA ASN A 247 9.25 18.94 11.76
C ASN A 247 9.80 20.23 11.14
N SER A 248 11.09 20.23 10.79
CA SER A 248 11.74 21.37 10.14
C SER A 248 11.10 21.72 8.78
N ILE A 249 10.77 20.71 7.97
CA ILE A 249 10.13 20.90 6.66
C ILE A 249 8.68 21.34 6.81
N ASP A 250 7.93 20.74 7.74
CA ASP A 250 6.53 21.08 7.99
C ASP A 250 6.41 22.51 8.53
N GLU A 251 7.31 22.95 9.40
CA GLU A 251 7.40 24.35 9.88
C GLU A 251 7.73 25.31 8.73
N ALA A 252 8.74 25.01 7.91
CA ALA A 252 9.11 25.84 6.77
C ALA A 252 7.99 25.96 5.72
N THR A 253 7.19 24.90 5.56
CA THR A 253 6.10 24.85 4.56
C THR A 253 4.81 25.48 5.07
N SER A 254 4.46 25.26 6.33
CA SER A 254 3.19 25.72 6.93
C SER A 254 3.30 27.07 7.63
N GLY A 255 4.51 27.50 8.01
CA GLY A 255 4.74 28.65 8.87
C GLY A 255 4.33 28.43 10.34
N ILE A 256 3.97 27.20 10.72
CA ILE A 256 3.54 26.84 12.07
C ILE A 256 4.64 26.02 12.74
N SER A 257 5.25 26.56 13.81
CA SER A 257 6.14 25.80 14.66
C SER A 257 5.35 25.04 15.70
N LEU A 258 5.53 23.71 15.75
CA LEU A 258 4.93 22.85 16.77
C LEU A 258 5.84 22.71 18.02
N GLY A 259 7.01 23.34 18.03
CA GLY A 259 7.98 23.23 19.13
C GLY A 259 8.54 21.81 19.34
N LEU A 260 8.34 20.91 18.37
CA LEU A 260 8.86 19.55 18.39
C LEU A 260 10.25 19.55 17.77
N SER A 261 11.25 19.07 18.52
CA SER A 261 12.55 18.78 17.92
C SER A 261 12.43 17.58 16.99
N ASP A 262 13.19 17.58 15.90
CA ASP A 262 13.53 16.35 15.16
C ASP A 262 14.40 15.47 16.09
N GLU A 263 13.79 14.90 17.14
CA GLU A 263 14.40 13.79 17.88
C GLU A 263 14.73 12.69 16.87
N LYS A 264 15.77 11.92 17.17
CA LYS A 264 16.38 10.93 16.29
C LYS A 264 15.43 9.75 16.02
N ARG A 265 14.32 9.96 15.33
CA ARG A 265 13.45 8.91 14.80
C ARG A 265 14.25 8.18 13.73
N ASN A 266 14.56 6.91 13.95
CA ASN A 266 15.09 6.08 12.88
C ASN A 266 13.90 5.59 12.04
N TYR A 267 13.45 6.46 11.14
CA TYR A 267 12.48 6.07 10.12
C TYR A 267 13.15 5.08 9.18
N ASP A 268 12.60 3.88 9.13
CA ASP A 268 13.20 2.78 8.40
C ASP A 268 12.35 2.45 7.18
N LEU A 269 12.73 3.06 6.06
CA LEU A 269 12.07 2.89 4.77
C LEU A 269 11.96 1.41 4.41
N ILE A 270 10.82 1.01 3.83
CA ILE A 270 10.64 -0.34 3.31
C ILE A 270 11.70 -0.67 2.25
N GLU A 271 12.17 0.33 1.50
CA GLU A 271 13.30 0.24 0.56
C GLU A 271 14.55 0.95 1.11
N ARG A 272 15.67 0.23 1.20
CA ARG A 272 16.97 0.78 1.61
C ARG A 272 18.00 0.89 0.47
N GLU A 273 17.65 0.47 -0.76
CA GLU A 273 18.55 0.40 -1.95
C GLU A 273 17.85 0.73 -3.29
#